data_AF-A0A8T4Y6S4-F1
#
_entry.id   AF-A0A8T4Y6S4-F1
#
_cell.length_a   1.000
_cell.length_b   1.000
_cell.length_c   1.000
_cell.angle_alpha   90.00
_cell.angle_beta   90.00
_cell.angle_gamma   90.00
#
_symmetry.space_group_name_H-M   'P 1'
#
loop_
_entity.id
_entity.type
_entity.pdbx_description
1 polymer ?
#
loop_
_entity_poly.entity_id
_entity_poly.type
_entity_poly.pdbx_seq_one_letter_code
_entity_poly.pdbx_strand_id
1 'polypeptide(L)' 'MKSVKISEETHRRLLKVTGLLQAKEGKRKTVEDAITFLLDRYEKSEES' A
#
# COMPACT_ATOMS: atom_id res chain seq x y z
N MET A 1 12.22 -13.07 -5.51
CA MET A 1 12.16 -11.71 -4.93
C MET A 1 12.49 -10.70 -6.02
N LYS A 2 11.62 -9.73 -6.25
CA LYS A 2 11.92 -8.54 -7.04
C LYS A 2 12.01 -7.37 -6.07
N SER A 3 12.91 -6.42 -6.31
CA SER A 3 13.12 -5.27 -5.42
C SER A 3 12.98 -3.97 -6.18
N VAL A 4 12.23 -3.03 -5.59
CA VAL A 4 12.15 -1.65 -6.06
C VAL A 4 12.78 -0.77 -4.99
N LYS A 5 13.71 0.10 -5.37
CA LYS A 5 14.26 1.09 -4.45
C LYS A 5 13.24 2.20 -4.26
N ILE A 6 12.95 2.51 -3.01
CA ILE A 6 12.06 3.62 -2.63
C ILE A 6 12.79 4.53 -1.66
N SER A 7 12.35 5.79 -1.58
CA SER A 7 12.86 6.71 -0.57
C SER A 7 12.36 6.31 0.83
N GLU A 8 13.08 6.73 1.88
CA GLU A 8 12.63 6.59 3.27
C GLU A 8 11.25 7.22 3.49
N GLU A 9 10.97 8.34 2.83
CA GLU A 9 9.67 8.99 2.93
C GLU A 9 8.56 8.15 2.31
N THR A 10 8.81 7.57 1.14
CA THR A 10 7.89 6.62 0.51
C THR A 10 7.65 5.41 1.41
N HIS A 11 8.70 4.86 2.03
CA HIS A 11 8.58 3.75 2.96
C HIS A 11 7.70 4.10 4.17
N ARG A 12 7.94 5.26 4.81
CA ARG A 12 7.10 5.76 5.91
C ARG A 12 5.64 5.93 5.51
N ARG A 13 5.38 6.44 4.31
CA ARG A 13 4.01 6.60 3.78
C ARG A 13 3.34 5.24 3.56
N LEU A 14 4.05 4.26 3.02
CA LEU A 14 3.53 2.90 2.84
C LEU A 14 3.21 2.22 4.18
N LEU A 15 4.04 2.41 5.21
CA LEU A 15 3.75 1.89 6.56
C LEU A 15 2.47 2.51 7.15
N LYS A 16 2.25 3.82 6.95
CA LYS A 16 1.00 4.48 7.36
C LYS A 16 -0.21 3.86 6.67
N VAL A 17 -0.16 3.66 5.35
CA VAL A 17 -1.25 3.01 4.60
C VAL A 17 -1.48 1.58 5.10
N THR A 18 -0.41 0.82 5.34
CA THR A 18 -0.49 -0.55 5.88
C THR A 18 -1.21 -0.58 7.23
N GLY A 19 -0.85 0.34 8.14
CA GLY A 19 -1.50 0.48 9.46
C GLY A 19 -2.99 0.82 9.35
N LEU A 20 -3.35 1.71 8.43
CA LEU A 20 -4.76 2.06 8.17
C LEU A 20 -5.56 0.87 7.64
N LEU A 21 -5.00 0.09 6.71
CA LEU A 21 -5.64 -1.12 6.19
C LEU A 21 -5.82 -2.18 7.29
N GLN A 22 -4.81 -2.37 8.13
CA GLN A 22 -4.87 -3.29 9.25
C GLN A 22 -5.94 -2.87 10.27
N ALA A 23 -6.04 -1.58 10.58
CA ALA A 23 -7.07 -1.05 11.46
C ALA A 23 -8.48 -1.24 10.87
N LYS A 24 -8.64 -1.04 9.56
CA LYS A 24 -9.92 -1.18 8.85
C LYS A 24 -10.41 -2.62 8.77
N GLU A 25 -9.51 -3.58 8.51
CA GLU A 25 -9.88 -4.97 8.27
C GLU A 25 -9.76 -5.87 9.52
N GLY A 26 -9.18 -5.36 10.60
CA GLY A 26 -8.97 -6.12 11.84
C GLY A 26 -7.99 -7.30 11.67
N LYS A 27 -7.17 -7.28 10.62
CA LYS A 27 -6.21 -8.35 10.28
C LYS A 27 -4.85 -7.76 9.98
N ARG A 28 -3.80 -8.53 10.26
CA ARG A 28 -2.42 -8.12 9.95
C ARG A 28 -2.26 -7.88 8.46
N LYS A 29 -1.66 -6.74 8.10
CA LYS A 29 -1.38 -6.37 6.70
C LYS A 29 0.11 -6.22 6.47
N THR A 30 0.51 -6.47 5.24
CA THR A 30 1.87 -6.31 4.74
C THR A 30 1.97 -5.05 3.88
N VAL A 31 3.21 -4.64 3.59
CA VAL A 31 3.46 -3.54 2.65
C VAL A 31 2.99 -3.92 1.24
N GLU A 32 3.02 -5.20 0.88
CA GLU A 32 2.52 -5.70 -0.42
C GLU A 32 0.99 -5.53 -0.55
N ASP A 33 0.25 -5.77 0.54
CA ASP A 33 -1.20 -5.49 0.58
C ASP A 33 -1.47 -3.99 0.36
N ALA A 34 -0.67 -3.13 0.99
CA ALA A 34 -0.80 -1.68 0.82
C ALA A 34 -0.47 -1.23 -0.60
N ILE A 35 0.55 -1.80 -1.24
CA ILE A 35 0.90 -1.51 -2.63
C ILE A 35 -0.24 -1.95 -3.56
N THR A 36 -0.74 -3.17 -3.40
CA THR A 36 -1.85 -3.72 -4.21
C THR A 36 -3.08 -2.82 -4.11
N PHE A 37 -3.47 -2.45 -2.88
CA PHE A 37 -4.59 -1.53 -2.66
C PHE A 37 -4.43 -0.17 -3.37
N LEU A 38 -3.20 0.38 -3.40
CA LEU A 38 -2.93 1.66 -4.06
C LEU A 38 -2.98 1.53 -5.58
N LEU A 39 -2.48 0.42 -6.14
CA LEU A 39 -2.54 0.13 -7.58
C LEU A 39 -3.99 -0.05 -8.02
N ASP A 40 -4.77 -0.89 -7.34
CA ASP A 40 -6.20 -1.10 -7.64
C ASP A 40 -6.98 0.21 -7.64
N ARG A 41 -6.65 1.13 -6.72
CA ARG A 41 -7.33 2.42 -6.61
C ARG A 41 -6.92 3.38 -7.73
N TYR A 42 -5.67 3.33 -8.16
CA TYR A 42 -5.18 4.12 -9.29
C TYR A 42 -5.82 3.62 -10.59
N GLU A 43 -5.80 2.32 -10.85
CA GLU A 43 -6.41 1.70 -12.05
C GLU A 43 -7.89 2.06 -12.16
N LYS A 44 -8.66 1.88 -11.08
CA LYS A 44 -10.09 2.27 -11.05
C LYS A 44 -10.33 3.76 -11.30
N SER A 45 -9.40 4.61 -10.90
CA SER A 45 -9.49 6.05 -11.12
C SER A 45 -9.21 6.44 -12.57
N GLU A 46 -8.38 5.69 -13.28
CA GLU A 46 -8.05 5.94 -14.70
C GLU A 46 -9.07 5.29 -15.65
N GLU A 47 -9.83 4.30 -15.18
CA GLU A 47 -10.94 3.68 -15.92
C GLU A 47 -12.27 4.48 -15.85
N SER A 48 -12.32 5.55 -15.05
CA SER A 48 -13.54 6.35 -14.78
C SER A 48 -13.58 7.69 -15.51
#